data_AF-A0A5N3P723-F1
#
_entry.id   AF-A0A5N3P723-F1
#
_cell.length_a   1.000
_cell.length_b   1.000
_cell.length_c   1.000
_cell.angle_alpha   90.00
_cell.angle_beta   90.00
_cell.angle_gamma   90.00
#
_symmetry.space_group_name_H-M   'P 1'
#
loop_
_entity.id
_entity.type
_entity.pdbx_description
1 polymer ?
#
loop_
_entity_poly.entity_id
_entity_poly.type
_entity_poly.pdbx_seq_one_letter_code
_entity_poly.pdbx_strand_id
1 'polypeptide(L)'
;MTDLRKSGMKPALIVDHLIGVYCPLVAADAILSDKQNADRVRRFARLVTDLAYVPSDPDEVDVLVQTALPPDLLSQVDQSAGRAGLSRDEWIERSIKRQLSVP
;
A
#
# COMPACT_ATOMS: atom_id res chain seq x y z
N MET A 1 6.60 4.51 -13.78
CA MET A 1 7.48 4.76 -12.61
C MET A 1 8.95 4.72 -13.00
N THR A 2 9.39 3.64 -13.65
CA THR A 2 10.78 3.46 -14.11
C THR A 2 11.30 4.58 -15.00
N ASP A 3 10.49 5.11 -15.92
CA ASP A 3 10.93 6.20 -16.81
C ASP A 3 11.10 7.55 -16.09
N LEU A 4 10.26 7.83 -15.08
CA LEU A 4 10.39 9.03 -14.23
C LEU A 4 11.65 8.96 -13.34
N ARG A 5 11.97 7.77 -12.83
CA ARG A 5 13.22 7.55 -12.08
C ARG A 5 14.44 7.68 -12.99
N LYS A 6 14.40 7.09 -14.18
CA LYS A 6 15.47 7.19 -15.20
C LYS A 6 15.69 8.64 -15.67
N SER A 7 14.67 9.49 -15.63
CA SER A 7 14.83 10.92 -15.93
C SER A 7 15.46 11.72 -14.77
N GLY A 8 15.90 11.08 -13.69
CA GLY A 8 16.52 11.72 -12.54
C GLY A 8 15.54 12.40 -11.58
N MET A 9 14.23 12.17 -11.73
CA MET A 9 13.23 12.75 -10.83
C MET A 9 13.35 12.12 -9.44
N LYS A 10 13.40 12.96 -8.40
CA LYS A 10 13.44 12.50 -7.00
C LYS A 10 12.10 11.83 -6.62
N PRO A 11 12.09 10.79 -5.76
CA PRO A 11 10.87 10.09 -5.34
C PRO A 11 9.72 11.00 -4.92
N ALA A 12 9.98 12.01 -4.09
CA ALA A 12 8.95 12.98 -3.66
C ALA A 12 8.30 13.72 -4.84
N LEU A 13 9.10 14.13 -5.84
CA LEU A 13 8.59 14.81 -7.03
C LEU A 13 7.79 13.87 -7.94
N ILE A 14 8.13 12.58 -7.94
CA ILE A 14 7.35 11.55 -8.64
C ILE A 14 5.97 11.40 -7.99
N VAL A 15 5.91 11.36 -6.66
CA VAL A 15 4.65 11.31 -5.90
C VAL A 15 3.79 12.52 -6.22
N ASP A 16 4.35 13.73 -6.08
CA ASP A 16 3.64 14.98 -6.36
C ASP A 16 3.11 15.03 -7.80
N HIS A 17 3.94 14.65 -8.77
CA HIS A 17 3.56 14.62 -10.17
C HIS A 17 2.39 13.66 -10.44
N LEU A 18 2.48 12.42 -9.94
CA LEU A 18 1.46 11.41 -10.17
C LEU A 18 0.14 11.75 -9.47
N ILE A 19 0.19 12.28 -8.24
CA ILE A 19 -1.00 12.78 -7.54
C ILE A 19 -1.62 13.94 -8.32
N GLY A 20 -0.80 14.89 -8.78
CA GLY A 20 -1.25 16.05 -9.56
C GLY A 20 -1.95 15.66 -10.86
N VAL A 21 -1.52 14.59 -11.53
CA VAL A 21 -2.17 14.06 -12.74
C VAL A 21 -3.45 13.28 -12.40
N TYR A 22 -3.49 12.56 -11.29
CA TYR A 22 -4.62 11.70 -10.92
C TYR A 22 -5.81 12.48 -10.33
N CYS A 23 -5.56 13.50 -9.51
CA CYS A 23 -6.61 14.27 -8.85
C CYS A 23 -7.66 14.85 -9.83
N PRO A 24 -7.29 15.46 -10.97
CA PRO A 24 -8.25 15.92 -11.97
C PRO A 24 -9.13 14.80 -12.55
N LEU A 25 -8.59 13.60 -12.74
CA LEU A 25 -9.34 12.45 -13.28
C LEU A 25 -10.42 11.98 -12.30
N VAL A 26 -10.09 11.93 -11.01
CA VAL A 26 -11.06 11.58 -9.97
C VAL A 26 -12.10 12.69 -9.79
N ALA A 27 -11.68 13.95 -9.82
CA ALA A 27 -12.58 15.10 -9.69
C ALA A 27 -13.59 15.21 -10.85
N ALA A 28 -13.23 14.72 -12.04
CA ALA A 28 -14.11 14.71 -13.21
C ALA A 28 -15.15 13.56 -13.21
N ASP A 29 -15.01 12.57 -12.33
CA ASP A 29 -15.92 11.43 -12.25
C ASP A 29 -17.18 11.79 -11.43
N ALA A 30 -18.22 12.23 -12.16
CA ALA A 30 -19.49 12.67 -11.59
C ALA A 30 -20.31 11.55 -10.91
N ILE A 31 -19.89 10.28 -11.02
CA ILE A 31 -20.57 9.15 -10.38
C ILE A 31 -20.15 9.03 -8.91
N LEU A 32 -19.01 9.59 -8.54
CA LEU A 32 -18.45 9.47 -7.21
C LEU A 32 -19.01 10.51 -6.26
N SER A 33 -19.39 10.05 -5.07
CA SER A 33 -19.54 10.94 -3.92
C SER A 33 -18.18 11.46 -3.46
N ASP A 34 -18.17 12.58 -2.74
CA ASP A 34 -16.97 13.17 -2.15
C ASP A 34 -16.18 12.18 -1.28
N LYS A 35 -16.88 11.30 -0.57
CA LYS A 35 -16.25 10.23 0.21
C LYS A 35 -15.51 9.24 -0.69
N GLN A 36 -16.14 8.81 -1.78
CA GLN A 36 -15.52 7.90 -2.74
C GLN A 36 -14.33 8.55 -3.46
N ASN A 37 -14.42 9.85 -3.75
CA ASN A 37 -13.31 10.65 -4.27
C ASN A 37 -12.12 10.66 -3.31
N ALA A 38 -12.36 11.03 -2.05
CA ALA A 38 -11.33 11.07 -1.02
C ALA A 38 -10.68 9.69 -0.82
N ASP A 39 -11.48 8.62 -0.81
CA ASP A 39 -10.98 7.26 -0.65
C ASP A 39 -10.17 6.79 -1.86
N ARG A 40 -10.55 7.15 -3.08
CA ARG A 40 -9.77 6.86 -4.30
C ARG A 40 -8.44 7.61 -4.30
N VAL A 41 -8.43 8.90 -3.97
CA VAL A 41 -7.19 9.71 -3.91
C VAL A 41 -6.27 9.18 -2.81
N ARG A 42 -6.78 8.87 -1.62
CA ARG A 42 -5.98 8.31 -0.52
C ARG A 42 -5.33 6.97 -0.89
N ARG A 43 -6.09 6.05 -1.50
CA ARG A 43 -5.54 4.76 -1.93
C ARG A 43 -4.45 4.95 -2.99
N PHE A 44 -4.69 5.81 -3.97
CA PHE A 44 -3.71 6.10 -5.00
C PHE A 44 -2.44 6.74 -4.43
N ALA A 45 -2.58 7.74 -3.55
CA ALA A 45 -1.45 8.41 -2.91
C ALA A 45 -0.55 7.44 -2.13
N ARG A 46 -1.14 6.50 -1.38
CA ARG A 46 -0.39 5.43 -0.71
C ARG A 46 0.38 4.57 -1.71
N LEU A 47 -0.31 4.06 -2.73
CA LEU A 47 0.29 3.21 -3.75
C LEU A 47 1.48 3.89 -4.45
N VAL A 48 1.32 5.15 -4.90
CA VAL A 48 2.40 5.84 -5.60
C VAL A 48 3.55 6.25 -4.68
N THR A 49 3.26 6.50 -3.40
CA THR A 49 4.30 6.76 -2.39
C THR A 49 5.14 5.49 -2.20
N ASP A 50 4.50 4.36 -1.96
CA ASP A 50 5.17 3.08 -1.80
C ASP A 50 6.03 2.78 -3.04
N LEU A 51 5.44 2.86 -4.24
CA LEU A 51 6.14 2.62 -5.50
C LEU A 51 7.24 3.64 -5.82
N ALA A 52 7.14 4.89 -5.37
CA ALA A 52 8.16 5.90 -5.62
C ALA A 52 9.40 5.69 -4.74
N TYR A 53 9.25 5.06 -3.59
CA TYR A 53 10.31 4.84 -2.61
C TYR A 53 10.86 3.41 -2.56
N VAL A 54 10.22 2.42 -3.22
CA VAL A 54 10.77 1.07 -3.38
C VAL A 54 12.17 1.13 -4.02
N PRO A 55 13.19 0.44 -3.48
CA PRO A 55 14.52 0.37 -4.09
C PRO A 55 14.45 -0.02 -5.56
N SER A 56 15.41 0.42 -6.38
CA SER A 56 15.40 0.08 -7.82
C SER A 56 15.89 -1.34 -8.11
N ASP A 57 16.18 -2.12 -7.06
CA ASP A 57 16.61 -3.50 -7.17
C ASP A 57 15.38 -4.44 -7.25
N PRO A 58 15.17 -5.15 -8.37
CA PRO A 58 14.06 -6.08 -8.53
C PRO A 58 14.10 -7.28 -7.56
N ASP A 59 15.24 -7.58 -6.94
CA ASP A 59 15.38 -8.62 -5.92
C ASP A 59 15.06 -8.13 -4.49
N GLU A 60 14.79 -6.82 -4.32
CA GLU A 60 14.41 -6.17 -3.05
C GLU A 60 13.01 -5.51 -3.13
N VAL A 61 12.10 -6.06 -3.94
CA VAL A 61 10.75 -5.48 -4.08
C VAL A 61 9.83 -6.01 -2.98
N ASP A 62 9.73 -5.25 -1.90
CA ASP A 62 8.66 -5.44 -0.91
C ASP A 62 7.30 -5.11 -1.54
N VAL A 63 6.44 -6.13 -1.68
CA VAL A 63 5.05 -5.95 -2.14
C VAL A 63 4.15 -5.73 -0.92
N LEU A 64 3.69 -4.50 -0.73
CA LEU A 64 2.81 -4.13 0.37
C LEU A 64 1.35 -4.51 0.08
N VAL A 65 0.77 -5.33 0.95
CA VAL A 65 -0.65 -5.72 0.89
C VAL A 65 -1.42 -4.94 1.96
N GLN A 66 -2.24 -3.97 1.53
CA GLN A 66 -3.11 -3.21 2.43
C GLN A 66 -4.52 -3.80 2.44
N THR A 67 -4.98 -4.26 3.59
CA THR A 67 -6.36 -4.73 3.80
C THR A 67 -6.97 -4.08 5.03
N ALA A 68 -8.26 -3.73 4.95
CA ALA A 68 -8.98 -3.19 6.09
C ALA A 68 -9.41 -4.35 7.01
N LEU A 69 -8.94 -4.33 8.25
CA LEU A 69 -9.36 -5.30 9.26
C LEU A 69 -10.38 -4.65 10.21
N PRO A 70 -11.47 -5.36 10.58
CA PRO A 70 -12.31 -4.95 11.69
C PRO A 70 -11.48 -4.77 12.99
N PRO A 71 -11.81 -3.83 13.88
CA PRO A 71 -11.05 -3.59 15.11
C PRO A 71 -10.83 -4.83 15.98
N ASP A 72 -11.86 -5.67 16.08
CA ASP A 72 -11.81 -6.92 16.84
C ASP A 72 -10.84 -7.94 16.22
N LEU A 73 -10.76 -7.98 14.89
CA LEU A 73 -9.83 -8.85 14.18
C LEU A 73 -8.40 -8.34 14.36
N LEU A 74 -8.17 -7.03 14.24
CA LEU A 74 -6.85 -6.44 14.49
C LEU A 74 -6.36 -6.72 15.91
N SER A 75 -7.25 -6.61 16.91
CA SER A 75 -6.93 -6.93 18.31
C SER A 75 -6.54 -8.41 18.49
N GLN A 76 -7.23 -9.32 17.79
CA GLN A 76 -6.89 -10.76 17.82
C GLN A 76 -5.54 -11.05 17.15
N VAL A 77 -5.22 -10.36 16.06
CA VAL A 77 -3.91 -10.44 15.40
C VAL A 77 -2.82 -9.99 16.37
N ASP A 78 -2.99 -8.85 17.04
CA ASP A 78 -2.01 -8.31 17.98
C ASP A 78 -1.73 -9.25 19.15
N GLN A 79 -2.78 -9.83 19.73
CA GLN A 79 -2.64 -10.82 20.80
C GLN A 79 -1.92 -12.09 20.31
N SER A 80 -2.25 -12.56 19.10
CA SER A 80 -1.65 -13.77 18.55
C SER A 80 -0.18 -13.56 18.18
N ALA A 81 0.18 -12.37 17.68
CA ALA A 81 1.55 -11.96 17.44
C ALA A 81 2.35 -11.89 18.75
N GLY A 82 1.81 -11.22 19.77
CA GLY A 82 2.42 -11.12 21.10
C GLY A 82 2.67 -12.49 21.76
N ARG A 83 1.70 -13.41 21.70
CA ARG A 83 1.87 -14.79 22.21
C ARG A 83 2.94 -15.58 21.47
N ALA A 84 3.18 -15.26 20.20
CA ALA A 84 4.21 -15.89 19.38
C ALA A 84 5.58 -15.21 19.48
N GLY A 85 5.69 -14.09 20.21
CA GLY A 85 6.91 -13.28 20.26
C GLY A 85 7.28 -12.64 18.92
N LEU A 86 6.29 -12.42 18.05
CA LEU A 86 6.47 -11.84 16.72
C LEU A 86 5.88 -10.42 16.68
N SER A 87 6.37 -9.60 15.77
CA SER A 87 5.65 -8.39 15.36
C SER A 87 4.34 -8.76 14.66
N ARG A 88 3.40 -7.80 14.58
CA ARG A 88 2.14 -7.95 13.86
C ARG A 88 2.39 -8.42 12.41
N ASP A 89 3.31 -7.76 11.72
CA ASP A 89 3.53 -7.97 10.29
C ASP A 89 4.15 -9.35 10.03
N GLU A 90 5.15 -9.75 10.83
CA GLU A 90 5.73 -11.11 10.78
C GLU A 90 4.69 -12.19 11.07
N TRP A 91 3.78 -11.93 12.02
CA TRP A 91 2.72 -12.88 12.34
C TRP A 91 1.71 -13.01 11.20
N ILE A 92 1.32 -11.90 10.56
CA ILE A 92 0.42 -11.90 9.40
C ILE A 92 1.07 -12.67 8.24
N GLU A 93 2.31 -12.34 7.89
CA GLU A 93 3.05 -12.98 6.80
C GLU A 93 3.15 -14.50 7.01
N ARG A 94 3.56 -14.92 8.22
CA ARG A 94 3.67 -16.35 8.57
C ARG A 94 2.32 -17.05 8.56
N SER A 95 1.24 -16.36 8.90
CA SER A 95 -0.11 -16.92 8.88
C SER A 95 -0.61 -17.11 7.45
N ILE A 96 -0.34 -16.17 6.54
CA ILE A 96 -0.60 -16.33 5.11
C ILE A 96 0.20 -17.51 4.54
N LYS A 97 1.52 -17.56 4.81
CA LYS A 97 2.39 -18.67 4.37
C LYS A 97 1.84 -20.03 4.82
N ARG A 98 1.47 -20.15 6.09
CA ARG A 98 0.88 -21.39 6.62
C ARG A 98 -0.40 -21.78 5.90
N GLN A 99 -1.31 -20.84 5.65
CA GLN A 99 -2.57 -21.11 4.97
C GLN A 99 -2.37 -21.58 3.52
N LEU A 100 -1.34 -21.07 2.84
CA LEU A 100 -1.00 -21.45 1.46
C LEU A 100 -0.14 -22.72 1.37
N SER A 101 0.47 -23.15 2.48
CA SER A 101 1.31 -24.35 2.54
C SER A 101 0.53 -25.62 2.88
N VAL A 102 -0.78 -25.52 3.10
CA VAL A 102 -1.67 -26.69 3.26
C VAL A 102 -1.95 -27.25 1.85
N PRO A 103 -1.60 -28.52 1.56
CA PRO A 103 -1.85 -29.12 0.25
C PRO A 103 -3.34 -29.27 -0.08
#